data_AF-A0A3N2FP87-F1
#
_entry.id   AF-A0A3N2FP87-F1
#
_cell.length_a   1.000
_cell.length_b   1.000
_cell.length_c   1.000
_cell.angle_alpha   90.00
_cell.angle_beta   90.00
_cell.angle_gamma   90.00
#
_symmetry.space_group_name_H-M   'P 1'
#
loop_
_entity.id
_entity.type
_entity.pdbx_description
1 polymer ?
#
loop_
_entity_poly.entity_id
_entity_poly.type
_entity_poly.pdbx_seq_one_letter_code
_entity_poly.pdbx_strand_id
1 'polypeptide(L)'
;MRFNPPPNWPAPPEGWVPPAGWTPDPSLPPPPPGWRLWIEGEPLSSVTETDHQRKHAVRSFWIGIAFFVASSVAIFIASRNGGGVIWYGGLIVGIASLVRAVLSYRASRASGGPALTSRSMAVVGIAVLVSVVAAGVAASSWVESANLTATVGSCWKLDGDDAVAVPCSASHSYRAIAEVTDESQCPQQYVGTVEGDAGKLLCMADD
;
A
#
# COMPACT_ATOMS: atom_id res chain seq x y z
N MET A 1 -36.74 3.85 -25.81
CA MET A 1 -38.11 4.24 -25.37
C MET A 1 -38.64 3.13 -24.47
N ARG A 2 -39.29 3.47 -23.34
CA ARG A 2 -39.88 2.55 -22.36
C ARG A 2 -41.37 2.82 -22.24
N PHE A 3 -42.18 1.76 -22.14
CA PHE A 3 -43.62 1.84 -21.92
C PHE A 3 -43.92 2.19 -20.45
N ASN A 4 -44.76 3.20 -20.22
CA ASN A 4 -45.15 3.70 -18.90
C ASN A 4 -46.67 3.57 -18.70
N PRO A 5 -47.17 2.41 -18.25
CA PRO A 5 -48.60 2.19 -18.07
C PRO A 5 -49.16 3.11 -16.96
N PRO A 6 -50.34 3.73 -17.17
CA PRO A 6 -51.07 4.44 -16.13
C PRO A 6 -51.39 3.55 -14.91
N PRO A 7 -51.50 4.10 -13.68
CA PRO A 7 -51.83 3.32 -12.48
C PRO A 7 -53.18 2.61 -12.53
N ASN A 8 -54.12 3.09 -13.35
CA ASN A 8 -55.45 2.54 -13.55
C ASN A 8 -55.51 1.45 -14.63
N TRP A 9 -54.37 1.06 -15.22
CA TRP A 9 -54.27 -0.02 -16.19
C TRP A 9 -53.71 -1.29 -15.54
N PRO A 10 -54.04 -2.48 -16.07
CA PRO A 10 -53.38 -3.70 -15.64
C PRO A 10 -51.87 -3.60 -15.91
N ALA A 11 -51.07 -4.06 -14.94
CA ALA A 11 -49.61 -4.09 -15.10
C ALA A 11 -49.24 -5.08 -16.23
N PRO A 12 -48.49 -4.63 -17.25
CA PRO A 12 -48.02 -5.51 -18.31
C PRO A 12 -47.00 -6.52 -17.77
N PRO A 13 -46.81 -7.67 -18.42
CA PRO A 13 -45.75 -8.61 -18.08
C PRO A 13 -44.37 -7.94 -18.10
N GLU A 14 -43.47 -8.41 -17.24
CA GLU A 14 -42.11 -7.89 -17.16
C GLU A 14 -41.40 -7.98 -18.51
N GLY A 15 -40.84 -6.86 -18.98
CA GLY A 15 -40.15 -6.77 -20.27
C GLY A 15 -41.06 -6.70 -21.51
N TRP A 16 -42.38 -6.58 -21.35
CA TRP A 16 -43.29 -6.40 -22.48
C TRP A 16 -43.09 -5.03 -23.16
N VAL A 17 -43.00 -5.05 -24.49
CA VAL A 17 -42.90 -3.86 -25.33
C VAL A 17 -43.97 -3.97 -26.43
N PRO A 18 -44.83 -2.93 -26.61
CA PRO A 18 -45.83 -2.96 -27.67
C PRO A 18 -45.19 -3.03 -29.06
N PRO A 19 -45.83 -3.72 -30.03
CA PRO A 19 -45.41 -3.66 -31.43
C PRO A 19 -45.59 -2.25 -32.01
N ALA A 20 -44.87 -1.96 -33.10
CA ALA A 20 -44.98 -0.68 -33.79
C ALA A 20 -46.43 -0.43 -34.27
N GLY A 21 -47.02 0.70 -33.90
CA GLY A 21 -48.41 1.04 -34.22
C GLY A 21 -49.47 0.56 -33.22
N TRP A 22 -49.06 0.02 -32.07
CA TRP A 22 -49.99 -0.36 -31.01
C TRP A 22 -50.81 0.82 -30.48
N THR A 23 -52.13 0.63 -30.36
CA THR A 23 -53.05 1.51 -29.67
C THR A 23 -53.66 0.80 -28.46
N PRO A 24 -53.96 1.53 -27.37
CA PRO A 24 -54.66 0.96 -26.22
C PRO A 24 -56.01 0.36 -26.61
N ASP A 25 -56.37 -0.76 -26.01
CA ASP A 25 -57.70 -1.36 -26.16
C ASP A 25 -58.78 -0.32 -25.76
N PRO A 26 -59.81 -0.07 -26.60
CA PRO A 26 -60.91 0.83 -26.28
C PRO A 26 -61.65 0.53 -24.95
N SER A 27 -61.54 -0.70 -24.42
CA SER A 27 -62.11 -1.04 -23.11
C SER A 27 -61.29 -0.51 -21.91
N LEU A 28 -60.05 -0.06 -22.14
CA LEU A 28 -59.21 0.50 -21.07
C LEU A 28 -59.65 1.94 -20.74
N PRO A 29 -59.60 2.33 -19.46
CA PRO A 29 -59.90 3.71 -19.08
C PRO A 29 -58.91 4.67 -19.74
N PRO A 30 -59.35 5.89 -20.14
CA PRO A 30 -58.47 6.85 -20.78
C PRO A 30 -57.31 7.23 -19.85
N PRO A 31 -56.12 7.52 -20.40
CA PRO A 31 -54.99 7.97 -19.60
C PRO A 31 -55.28 9.36 -18.99
N PRO A 32 -54.70 9.68 -17.82
CA PRO A 32 -54.83 11.02 -17.23
C PRO A 32 -54.34 12.13 -18.18
N PRO A 33 -54.89 13.36 -18.07
CA PRO A 33 -54.42 14.49 -18.87
C PRO A 33 -52.90 14.69 -18.72
N GLY A 34 -52.20 14.80 -19.85
CA GLY A 34 -50.74 14.99 -19.89
C GLY A 34 -49.89 13.74 -19.68
N TRP A 35 -50.51 12.55 -19.59
CA TRP A 35 -49.76 11.29 -19.42
C TRP A 35 -49.00 10.91 -20.70
N ARG A 36 -47.71 10.58 -20.54
CA ARG A 36 -46.87 10.08 -21.61
C ARG A 36 -46.70 8.58 -21.46
N LEU A 37 -47.34 7.81 -22.35
CA LEU A 37 -47.20 6.35 -22.44
C LEU A 37 -45.79 5.92 -22.85
N TRP A 38 -45.07 6.81 -23.53
CA TRP A 38 -43.71 6.59 -24.00
C TRP A 38 -42.78 7.61 -23.38
N ILE A 39 -41.79 7.10 -22.66
CA ILE A 39 -40.71 7.90 -22.11
C ILE A 39 -39.38 7.40 -22.68
N GLU A 40 -38.41 8.30 -22.84
CA GLU A 40 -37.04 7.87 -23.10
C GLU A 40 -36.59 7.02 -21.91
N GLY A 41 -36.12 5.80 -22.20
CA GLY A 41 -35.59 4.96 -21.14
C GLY A 41 -34.29 5.59 -20.70
N GLU A 42 -34.10 5.77 -19.39
CA GLU A 42 -32.78 6.19 -18.90
C GLU A 42 -31.74 5.21 -19.43
N PRO A 43 -30.65 5.69 -20.06
CA PRO A 43 -29.53 4.81 -20.36
C PRO A 43 -29.11 4.17 -19.05
N LEU A 44 -28.80 2.87 -19.05
CA LEU A 44 -28.41 2.10 -17.88
C LEU A 44 -27.27 2.81 -17.13
N SER A 45 -27.61 3.72 -16.21
CA SER A 45 -26.66 4.46 -15.38
C SER A 45 -25.81 3.45 -14.59
N SER A 46 -26.38 2.29 -14.27
CA SER A 46 -25.69 1.16 -13.66
C SER A 46 -24.54 0.59 -14.49
N VAL A 47 -24.60 0.57 -15.83
CA VAL A 47 -23.53 0.01 -16.67
C VAL A 47 -22.35 0.98 -16.77
N THR A 48 -22.62 2.28 -16.96
CA THR A 48 -21.56 3.29 -17.00
C THR A 48 -20.95 3.52 -15.62
N GLU A 49 -21.75 3.47 -14.56
CA GLU A 49 -21.30 3.64 -13.17
C GLU A 49 -20.47 2.46 -12.68
N THR A 50 -20.81 1.22 -13.07
CA THR A 50 -20.01 0.02 -12.73
C THR A 50 -18.66 0.01 -13.44
N ASP A 51 -18.59 0.43 -14.71
CA ASP A 51 -17.32 0.54 -15.43
C ASP A 51 -16.44 1.69 -14.89
N HIS A 52 -17.05 2.80 -14.47
CA HIS A 52 -16.32 3.89 -13.82
C HIS A 52 -15.79 3.45 -12.45
N GLN A 53 -16.61 2.78 -11.63
CA GLN A 53 -16.22 2.17 -10.36
C GLN A 53 -15.06 1.18 -10.52
N ARG A 54 -15.13 0.28 -11.52
CA ARG A 54 -14.07 -0.70 -11.80
C ARG A 54 -12.75 -0.04 -12.18
N LYS A 55 -12.79 0.99 -13.04
CA LYS A 55 -11.58 1.75 -13.43
C LYS A 55 -10.97 2.48 -12.24
N HIS A 56 -11.79 3.06 -11.37
CA HIS A 56 -11.30 3.70 -10.14
C HIS A 56 -10.66 2.70 -9.18
N ALA A 57 -11.27 1.53 -8.99
CA ALA A 57 -10.73 0.48 -8.12
C ALA A 57 -9.40 -0.09 -8.64
N VAL A 58 -9.28 -0.30 -9.96
CA VAL A 58 -8.03 -0.77 -10.58
C VAL A 58 -6.95 0.30 -10.49
N ARG A 59 -7.29 1.57 -10.73
CA ARG A 59 -6.33 2.67 -10.65
C ARG A 59 -5.84 2.88 -9.22
N SER A 60 -6.73 2.81 -8.21
CA SER A 60 -6.33 2.94 -6.81
C SER A 60 -5.48 1.76 -6.33
N PHE A 61 -5.76 0.54 -6.81
CA PHE A 61 -4.92 -0.63 -6.55
C PHE A 61 -3.48 -0.46 -7.08
N TRP A 62 -3.32 -0.01 -8.33
CA TRP A 62 -2.00 0.22 -8.92
C TRP A 62 -1.24 1.40 -8.29
N ILE A 63 -1.96 2.45 -7.87
CA ILE A 63 -1.37 3.53 -7.08
C ILE A 63 -0.83 2.98 -5.75
N GLY A 64 -1.61 2.13 -5.07
CA GLY A 64 -1.17 1.48 -3.83
C GLY A 64 0.10 0.63 -4.00
N ILE A 65 0.18 -0.17 -5.07
CA ILE A 65 1.38 -0.95 -5.42
C ILE A 65 2.58 -0.03 -5.66
N ALA A 66 2.40 1.04 -6.44
CA ALA A 66 3.49 1.97 -6.74
C ALA A 66 4.06 2.61 -5.46
N PHE A 67 3.20 3.03 -4.53
CA PHE A 67 3.63 3.55 -3.24
C PHE A 67 4.33 2.50 -2.38
N PHE A 68 3.82 1.27 -2.30
CA PHE A 68 4.44 0.21 -1.51
C PHE A 68 5.83 -0.16 -2.03
N VAL A 69 5.99 -0.30 -3.35
CA VAL A 69 7.27 -0.59 -3.99
C VAL A 69 8.24 0.58 -3.81
N ALA A 70 7.81 1.81 -4.07
CA ALA A 70 8.64 3.00 -3.88
C ALA A 70 9.11 3.13 -2.43
N SER A 71 8.23 2.92 -1.45
CA SER A 71 8.60 2.95 -0.03
C SER A 71 9.55 1.80 0.34
N SER A 72 9.34 0.59 -0.17
CA SER A 72 10.24 -0.55 0.10
C SER A 72 11.64 -0.33 -0.48
N VAL A 73 11.71 0.21 -1.70
CA VAL A 73 12.99 0.56 -2.36
C VAL A 73 13.68 1.70 -1.62
N ALA A 74 12.92 2.71 -1.18
CA ALA A 74 13.46 3.81 -0.38
C ALA A 74 14.04 3.32 0.96
N ILE A 75 13.36 2.41 1.66
CA ILE A 75 13.86 1.79 2.90
C ILE A 75 15.16 1.03 2.64
N PHE A 76 15.22 0.24 1.57
CA PHE A 76 16.41 -0.54 1.20
C PHE A 76 17.62 0.34 0.84
N ILE A 77 17.38 1.47 0.17
CA ILE A 77 18.45 2.43 -0.15
C ILE A 77 18.89 3.16 1.12
N ALA A 78 17.95 3.61 1.95
CA ALA A 78 18.23 4.29 3.21
C ALA A 78 19.04 3.40 4.17
N SER A 79 18.73 2.10 4.25
CA SER A 79 19.44 1.17 5.13
C SER A 79 20.90 0.92 4.71
N ARG A 80 21.25 1.14 3.43
CA ARG A 80 22.65 1.07 2.97
C ARG A 80 23.41 2.35 3.25
N ASN A 81 22.75 3.49 3.11
CA ASN A 81 23.43 4.78 3.17
C ASN A 81 23.47 5.39 4.58
N GLY A 82 22.65 4.92 5.53
CA GLY A 82 22.67 5.37 6.94
C GLY A 82 21.70 6.51 7.24
N GLY A 83 21.30 7.27 6.22
CA GLY A 83 20.53 8.50 6.39
C GLY A 83 19.35 8.54 5.44
N GLY A 84 18.17 8.23 5.98
CA GLY A 84 16.91 8.39 5.27
C GLY A 84 15.72 8.31 6.22
N VAL A 85 14.82 9.28 6.15
CA VAL A 85 13.58 9.27 6.93
C VAL A 85 12.75 8.05 6.52
N ILE A 86 12.69 7.05 7.39
CA ILE A 86 11.85 5.86 7.20
C ILE A 86 10.39 6.27 7.42
N TRP A 87 9.71 6.66 6.34
CA TRP A 87 8.27 6.94 6.39
C TRP A 87 7.48 5.63 6.36
N TYR A 88 7.11 5.14 7.54
CA TYR A 88 6.26 3.94 7.70
C TYR A 88 4.86 4.07 7.08
N GLY A 89 4.47 5.27 6.62
CA GLY A 89 3.16 5.50 6.02
C GLY A 89 2.86 4.62 4.80
N GLY A 90 3.87 4.33 3.96
CA GLY A 90 3.70 3.41 2.83
C GLY A 90 3.38 1.97 3.26
N LEU A 91 3.98 1.53 4.38
CA LEU A 91 3.77 0.20 4.95
C LEU A 91 2.36 0.09 5.58
N ILE A 92 1.93 1.14 6.30
CA ILE A 92 0.59 1.23 6.91
C ILE A 92 -0.49 1.24 5.82
N VAL A 93 -0.32 2.05 4.78
CA VAL A 93 -1.26 2.12 3.65
C VAL A 93 -1.30 0.78 2.91
N GLY A 94 -0.15 0.15 2.70
CA GLY A 94 -0.04 -1.19 2.11
C GLY A 94 -0.82 -2.24 2.91
N ILE A 95 -0.58 -2.35 4.22
CA ILE A 95 -1.30 -3.28 5.10
C ILE A 95 -2.80 -2.99 5.09
N ALA A 96 -3.22 -1.73 5.24
CA ALA A 96 -4.62 -1.35 5.22
C ALA A 96 -5.32 -1.75 3.91
N SER A 97 -4.62 -1.62 2.77
CA SER A 97 -5.12 -2.05 1.47
C SER A 97 -5.28 -3.57 1.36
N LEU A 98 -4.32 -4.35 1.85
CA LEU A 98 -4.37 -5.81 1.87
C LEU A 98 -5.50 -6.31 2.79
N VAL A 99 -5.64 -5.73 3.97
CA VAL A 99 -6.73 -6.06 4.90
C VAL A 99 -8.09 -5.79 4.24
N ARG A 100 -8.26 -4.63 3.60
CA ARG A 100 -9.49 -4.33 2.84
C ARG A 100 -9.75 -5.33 1.73
N ALA A 101 -8.73 -5.74 0.98
CA ALA A 101 -8.86 -6.73 -0.09
C ALA A 101 -9.28 -8.12 0.44
N VAL A 102 -8.75 -8.54 1.59
CA VAL A 102 -9.15 -9.80 2.23
C VAL A 102 -10.58 -9.72 2.75
N LEU A 103 -10.96 -8.61 3.39
CA LEU A 103 -12.31 -8.41 3.90
C LEU A 103 -13.34 -8.38 2.76
N SER A 104 -13.04 -7.71 1.64
CA SER A 104 -13.93 -7.68 0.47
C SER A 104 -14.05 -9.06 -0.18
N TYR A 105 -12.96 -9.83 -0.26
CA TYR A 105 -13.00 -11.20 -0.75
C TYR A 105 -13.87 -12.11 0.15
N ARG A 106 -13.69 -12.03 1.48
CA ARG A 106 -14.51 -12.80 2.43
C ARG A 106 -15.98 -12.43 2.33
N ALA A 107 -16.30 -11.15 2.21
CA ALA A 107 -17.68 -10.68 2.01
C ALA A 107 -18.27 -11.23 0.69
N SER A 108 -17.50 -11.20 -0.40
CA SER A 108 -17.91 -11.78 -1.68
C SER A 108 -18.17 -13.29 -1.59
N ARG A 109 -17.35 -14.03 -0.83
CA ARG A 109 -17.55 -15.46 -0.60
C ARG A 109 -18.78 -15.75 0.26
N ALA A 110 -19.04 -14.92 1.27
CA ALA A 110 -20.24 -15.03 2.10
C ALA A 110 -21.53 -14.77 1.31
N SER A 111 -21.48 -13.94 0.27
CA SER A 111 -22.60 -13.69 -0.65
C SER A 111 -22.68 -14.67 -1.83
N GLY A 112 -21.98 -15.82 -1.79
CA GLY A 112 -22.03 -16.85 -2.83
C GLY A 112 -21.13 -16.61 -4.05
N GLY A 113 -20.18 -15.67 -3.97
CA GLY A 113 -19.24 -15.38 -5.04
C GLY A 113 -18.30 -16.55 -5.38
N PRO A 114 -17.89 -16.69 -6.65
CA PRO A 114 -17.00 -17.77 -7.08
C PRO A 114 -15.64 -17.72 -6.38
N ALA A 115 -15.01 -18.88 -6.20
CA ALA A 115 -13.66 -18.95 -5.66
C ALA A 115 -12.64 -18.34 -6.65
N LEU A 116 -11.50 -17.90 -6.12
CA LEU A 116 -10.39 -17.46 -6.96
C LEU A 116 -9.91 -18.65 -7.80
N THR A 117 -9.56 -18.38 -9.06
CA THR A 117 -8.96 -19.41 -9.91
C THR A 117 -7.57 -19.80 -9.38
N SER A 118 -7.10 -21.00 -9.72
CA SER A 118 -5.77 -21.48 -9.31
C SER A 118 -4.65 -20.52 -9.75
N ARG A 119 -4.77 -19.90 -10.94
CA ARG A 119 -3.85 -18.87 -11.42
C ARG A 119 -3.88 -17.60 -10.57
N SER A 120 -5.07 -17.13 -10.21
CA SER A 120 -5.23 -15.94 -9.35
C SER A 120 -4.67 -16.17 -7.94
N MET A 121 -4.88 -17.36 -7.38
CA MET A 121 -4.29 -17.78 -6.10
C MET A 121 -2.77 -17.82 -6.16
N ALA A 122 -2.19 -18.34 -7.24
CA ALA A 122 -0.74 -18.37 -7.43
C ALA A 122 -0.14 -16.95 -7.47
N VAL A 123 -0.78 -16.02 -8.19
CA VAL A 123 -0.33 -14.61 -8.25
C VAL A 123 -0.40 -13.95 -6.87
N VAL A 124 -1.48 -14.14 -6.12
CA VAL A 124 -1.61 -13.61 -4.75
C VAL A 124 -0.55 -14.21 -3.84
N GLY A 125 -0.34 -15.53 -3.94
CA GLY A 125 0.69 -16.24 -3.18
C GLY A 125 2.08 -15.66 -3.41
N ILE A 126 2.46 -15.46 -4.68
CA ILE A 126 3.74 -14.85 -5.06
C ILE A 126 3.86 -13.43 -4.51
N ALA A 127 2.82 -12.61 -4.66
CA ALA A 127 2.83 -11.23 -4.18
C ALA A 127 3.02 -11.16 -2.65
N VAL A 128 2.32 -12.03 -1.89
CA VAL A 128 2.49 -12.14 -0.43
C VAL A 128 3.91 -12.59 -0.09
N LEU A 129 4.44 -13.61 -0.79
CA LEU A 129 5.79 -14.11 -0.57
C LEU A 129 6.85 -13.01 -0.78
N VAL A 130 6.75 -12.27 -1.88
CA VAL A 130 7.64 -11.13 -2.17
C VAL A 130 7.53 -10.06 -1.09
N SER A 131 6.32 -9.77 -0.61
CA SER A 131 6.09 -8.77 0.44
C SER A 131 6.70 -9.19 1.77
N VAL A 132 6.55 -10.47 2.14
CA VAL A 132 7.15 -11.05 3.36
C VAL A 132 8.67 -11.06 3.28
N VAL A 133 9.24 -11.44 2.14
CA VAL A 133 10.69 -11.43 1.93
C VAL A 133 11.23 -10.00 2.03
N ALA A 134 10.59 -9.03 1.37
CA ALA A 134 10.99 -7.63 1.45
C ALA A 134 10.93 -7.07 2.88
N ALA A 135 9.86 -7.39 3.63
CA ALA A 135 9.73 -7.00 5.03
C ALA A 135 10.80 -7.67 5.91
N GLY A 136 11.11 -8.95 5.66
CA GLY A 136 12.15 -9.69 6.36
C GLY A 136 13.54 -9.11 6.15
N VAL A 137 13.87 -8.73 4.91
CA VAL A 137 15.16 -8.08 4.57
C VAL A 137 15.30 -6.72 5.26
N ALA A 138 14.24 -5.90 5.30
CA ALA A 138 14.26 -4.61 5.99
C ALA A 138 14.38 -4.77 7.52
N ALA A 139 13.72 -5.79 8.08
CA ALA A 139 13.80 -6.09 9.51
C ALA A 139 15.20 -6.60 9.90
N SER A 140 15.84 -7.45 9.09
CA SER A 140 17.17 -7.98 9.40
C SER A 140 18.24 -6.89 9.48
N SER A 141 18.18 -5.86 8.62
CA SER A 141 19.13 -4.73 8.70
C SER A 141 18.95 -3.90 9.97
N TRP A 142 17.71 -3.78 10.48
CA TRP A 142 17.42 -3.07 11.74
C TRP A 142 17.92 -3.85 12.97
N VAL A 143 17.79 -5.17 12.95
CA VAL A 143 18.30 -6.03 14.03
C VAL A 143 19.82 -5.97 14.10
N GLU A 144 20.48 -5.92 12.94
CA GLU A 144 21.93 -5.83 12.87
C GLU A 144 22.46 -4.50 13.43
N SER A 145 21.77 -3.38 13.18
CA SER A 145 22.13 -2.08 13.75
C SER A 145 21.83 -1.96 15.25
N ALA A 146 20.74 -2.56 15.73
CA ALA A 146 20.34 -2.49 17.14
C ALA A 146 21.25 -3.30 18.08
N ASN A 147 22.07 -4.19 17.54
CA ASN A 147 22.97 -5.05 18.32
C ASN A 147 24.44 -4.61 18.25
N LEU A 148 24.72 -3.46 17.63
CA LEU A 148 26.06 -2.86 17.64
C LEU A 148 26.27 -2.13 18.96
N THR A 149 27.28 -2.54 19.73
CA THR A 149 27.68 -1.86 20.96
C THR A 149 28.73 -0.81 20.65
N ALA A 150 28.52 0.41 21.12
CA ALA A 150 29.48 1.50 21.01
C ALA A 150 30.58 1.31 22.07
N THR A 151 31.54 0.43 21.76
CA THR A 151 32.69 0.09 22.61
C THR A 151 34.00 0.14 21.82
N VAL A 152 35.15 0.03 22.51
CA VAL A 152 36.46 -0.11 21.86
C VAL A 152 36.45 -1.29 20.88
N GLY A 153 36.94 -1.05 19.66
CA GLY A 153 36.97 -2.00 18.55
C GLY A 153 35.75 -1.95 17.61
N SER A 154 34.74 -1.13 17.91
CA SER A 154 33.61 -0.88 17.01
C SER A 154 34.01 -0.07 15.78
N CYS A 155 33.30 -0.26 14.66
CA CYS A 155 33.58 0.37 13.38
C CYS A 155 32.52 1.41 13.03
N TRP A 156 32.94 2.51 12.41
CA TRP A 156 32.14 3.71 12.24
C TRP A 156 32.32 4.30 10.85
N LYS A 157 31.26 4.94 10.35
CA LYS A 157 31.28 5.77 9.14
C LYS A 157 30.67 7.13 9.43
N LEU A 158 31.07 8.13 8.67
CA LEU A 158 30.40 9.43 8.67
C LEU A 158 29.23 9.41 7.69
N ASP A 159 28.09 9.92 8.14
CA ASP A 159 26.90 10.14 7.32
C ASP A 159 26.41 11.58 7.53
N GLY A 160 26.79 12.47 6.62
CA GLY A 160 26.66 13.91 6.84
C GLY A 160 27.57 14.35 7.99
N ASP A 161 26.97 14.93 9.04
CA ASP A 161 27.66 15.40 10.24
C ASP A 161 27.62 14.36 11.39
N ASP A 162 26.92 13.24 11.20
CA ASP A 162 26.73 12.21 12.23
C ASP A 162 27.70 11.04 12.03
N ALA A 163 28.26 10.54 13.13
CA ALA A 163 29.03 9.30 13.15
C ALA A 163 28.11 8.13 13.51
N VAL A 164 28.03 7.12 12.66
CA VAL A 164 27.12 5.98 12.82
C VAL A 164 27.91 4.68 12.93
N ALA A 165 27.61 3.90 13.98
CA ALA A 165 28.18 2.58 14.18
C ALA A 165 27.70 1.61 13.08
N VAL A 166 28.63 0.84 12.51
CA VAL A 166 28.37 -0.15 11.46
C VAL A 166 29.10 -1.46 11.75
N PRO A 167 28.66 -2.59 11.17
CA PRO A 167 29.42 -3.83 11.24
C PRO A 167 30.80 -3.63 10.61
N CYS A 168 31.86 -4.14 11.25
CA CYS A 168 33.22 -4.05 10.70
C CYS A 168 33.41 -4.81 9.37
N SER A 169 32.47 -5.69 9.01
CA SER A 169 32.42 -6.32 7.68
C SER A 169 31.85 -5.40 6.59
N ALA A 170 31.19 -4.31 6.97
CA ALA A 170 30.69 -3.29 6.05
C ALA A 170 31.76 -2.22 5.77
N SER A 171 31.52 -1.37 4.79
CA SER A 171 32.38 -0.21 4.52
C SER A 171 32.35 0.75 5.71
N HIS A 172 33.52 1.02 6.29
CA HIS A 172 33.74 1.95 7.39
C HIS A 172 35.01 2.76 7.11
N SER A 173 35.15 3.89 7.79
CA SER A 173 36.32 4.76 7.68
C SER A 173 37.08 4.90 8.99
N TYR A 174 36.42 4.55 10.11
CA TYR A 174 36.94 4.78 11.44
C TYR A 174 36.72 3.57 12.33
N ARG A 175 37.63 3.39 13.29
CA ARG A 175 37.56 2.39 14.35
C ARG A 175 37.75 3.05 15.71
N ALA A 176 36.92 2.67 16.68
CA ALA A 176 37.09 3.10 18.07
C ALA A 176 38.32 2.39 18.68
N ILE A 177 39.34 3.15 19.08
CA ILE A 177 40.61 2.61 19.58
C ILE A 177 40.79 2.73 21.08
N ALA A 178 40.04 3.62 21.74
CA ALA A 178 40.08 3.82 23.18
C ALA A 178 38.74 4.35 23.70
N GLU A 179 38.46 4.08 24.98
CA GLU A 179 37.33 4.64 25.72
C GLU A 179 37.88 5.49 26.86
N VAL A 180 37.45 6.75 26.93
CA VAL A 180 37.98 7.77 27.84
C VAL A 180 36.85 8.59 28.45
N THR A 181 37.11 9.22 29.59
CA THR A 181 36.14 10.14 30.22
C THR A 181 36.26 11.57 29.73
N ASP A 182 37.40 11.92 29.14
CA ASP A 182 37.72 13.26 28.65
C ASP A 182 38.53 13.13 27.34
N GLU A 183 38.23 13.97 26.35
CA GLU A 183 38.88 13.96 25.03
C GLU A 183 40.40 14.12 25.11
N SER A 184 40.90 14.86 26.12
CA SER A 184 42.35 15.05 26.32
C SER A 184 43.11 13.75 26.65
N GLN A 185 42.39 12.69 27.03
CA GLN A 185 42.96 11.37 27.32
C GLN A 185 43.08 10.51 26.06
N CYS A 186 42.63 10.99 24.89
CA CYS A 186 42.73 10.24 23.64
C CYS A 186 44.18 10.02 23.17
N PRO A 187 44.48 8.87 22.55
CA PRO A 187 45.78 8.62 21.93
C PRO A 187 46.07 9.62 20.82
N GLN A 188 47.34 9.97 20.57
CA GLN A 188 47.74 10.98 19.57
C GLN A 188 47.25 10.73 18.13
N GLN A 189 46.86 9.49 17.80
CA GLN A 189 46.41 9.08 16.46
C GLN A 189 44.87 9.14 16.29
N TYR A 190 44.16 9.72 17.26
CA TYR A 190 42.71 9.91 17.13
C TYR A 190 42.38 11.05 16.15
N VAL A 191 41.24 10.92 15.48
CA VAL A 191 40.72 11.92 14.53
C VAL A 191 39.44 12.59 15.03
N GLY A 192 38.80 12.03 16.05
CA GLY A 192 37.62 12.59 16.71
C GLY A 192 37.08 11.68 17.81
N THR A 193 36.03 12.13 18.49
CA THR A 193 35.37 11.38 19.55
C THR A 193 33.89 11.23 19.33
N VAL A 194 33.33 10.10 19.74
CA VAL A 194 31.87 9.84 19.77
C VAL A 194 31.46 9.37 21.16
N GLU A 195 30.21 9.60 21.55
CA GLU A 195 29.70 9.11 22.83
C GLU A 195 29.40 7.59 22.72
N GLY A 196 29.98 6.81 23.63
CA GLY A 196 29.75 5.37 23.76
C GLY A 196 28.61 5.03 24.72
N ASP A 197 28.21 3.76 24.74
CA ASP A 197 27.01 3.29 25.48
C ASP A 197 27.10 3.49 27.01
N ALA A 198 28.32 3.62 27.54
CA ALA A 198 28.58 3.83 28.97
C ALA A 198 28.62 5.32 29.37
N GLY A 199 28.23 6.26 28.48
CA GLY A 199 28.32 7.70 28.72
C GLY A 199 29.77 8.21 28.76
N LYS A 200 30.69 7.48 28.12
CA LYS A 200 32.10 7.81 27.98
C LYS A 200 32.42 8.08 26.51
N LEU A 201 33.49 8.81 26.25
CA LEU A 201 33.93 9.14 24.91
C LEU A 201 34.75 7.99 24.31
N LEU A 202 34.45 7.63 23.07
CA LEU A 202 35.26 6.73 22.26
C LEU A 202 36.16 7.56 21.35
N CYS A 203 37.47 7.36 21.45
CA CYS A 203 38.43 7.95 20.53
C CYS A 203 38.44 7.13 19.24
N MET A 204 38.14 7.78 18.12
CA MET A 204 38.15 7.16 16.80
C MET A 204 39.48 7.41 16.10
N ALA A 205 39.98 6.44 15.34
CA ALA A 205 41.08 6.58 14.40
C ALA A 205 40.66 6.05 13.03
N ASP A 206 41.37 6.46 11.97
CA ASP A 206 41.16 5.89 10.63
C ASP A 206 41.47 4.38 10.62
N ASP A 207 40.65 3.59 9.92
CA ASP A 207 40.82 2.12 9.73
C ASP A 207 41.07 1.76 8.25
#